data_AF-A0A6P7XKQ8-F1
#
_entry.id   AF-A0A6P7XKQ8-F1
#
_cell.length_a   1.000
_cell.length_b   1.000
_cell.length_c   1.000
_cell.angle_alpha   90.00
_cell.angle_beta   90.00
_cell.angle_gamma   90.00
#
_symmetry.space_group_name_H-M   'P 1'
#
loop_
_entity.id
_entity.type
_entity.pdbx_description
1 polymer ?
#
loop_
_entity_poly.entity_id
_entity_poly.type
_entity_poly.pdbx_seq_one_letter_code
_entity_poly.pdbx_strand_id
1 'polypeptide(L)'
;MARNVLLQHLEELLIAELNKFKNSLGDIPLKEGYSNIPRSKTEKADATEIARLMIQYYGEEYAPVVATNILHEINKKDLSSKLKDAVSFCSERSEERVGMTAQLCPSKRRRNEVTVKANVILNPDTAFPTLLLSDDGKSVRLGKIAQNLPNNLERFDFRPCVLGMEGFTTGRHEWKVEVGSGVCWTLGVASAASDRKGCLYMSPDEGFWVLEMSENTLRALTSPRTPLSHRKIPEKLVISLDYERGHLTFFDDAFITHLFTFVYPFRDQLFPFFMTWDQQIPIRIL
;
A
#
# COMPACT_ATOMS: atom_id res chain seq x y z
N MET A 1 -0.01 4.32 10.69
CA MET A 1 -0.23 5.76 10.35
C MET A 1 0.81 6.66 11.00
N ALA A 2 1.13 6.41 12.28
CA ALA A 2 2.08 7.22 13.05
C ALA A 2 3.49 7.30 12.44
N ARG A 3 3.98 6.24 11.77
CA ARG A 3 5.30 6.23 11.12
C ARG A 3 5.45 7.30 10.05
N ASN A 4 4.45 7.46 9.18
CA ASN A 4 4.51 8.40 8.06
C ASN A 4 4.37 9.84 8.56
N VAL A 5 3.50 10.06 9.55
CA VAL A 5 3.38 11.36 10.21
C VAL A 5 4.71 11.72 10.88
N LEU A 6 5.34 10.80 11.62
CA LEU A 6 6.68 11.02 12.19
C LEU A 6 7.72 11.32 11.11
N LEU A 7 7.76 10.54 10.03
CA LEU A 7 8.72 10.71 8.96
C LEU A 7 8.59 12.09 8.29
N GLN A 8 7.38 12.47 7.90
CA GLN A 8 7.10 13.77 7.29
C GLN A 8 7.62 14.92 8.16
N HIS A 9 7.45 14.82 9.48
CA HIS A 9 7.91 15.86 10.39
C HIS A 9 9.43 15.79 10.62
N LEU A 10 10.02 14.59 10.70
CA LEU A 10 11.47 14.43 10.85
C LEU A 10 12.26 14.85 9.60
N GLU A 11 11.67 14.74 8.40
CA GLU A 11 12.27 15.21 7.14
C GLU A 11 12.29 16.75 7.05
N GLU A 12 11.44 17.46 7.80
CA GLU A 12 11.50 18.92 7.94
C GLU A 12 12.70 19.38 8.81
N LEU A 13 13.42 18.47 9.47
CA LEU A 13 14.59 18.81 10.29
C LEU A 13 15.86 18.93 9.43
N LEU A 14 16.63 19.99 9.67
CA LEU A 14 18.00 20.07 9.15
C LEU A 14 18.88 19.00 9.79
N ILE A 15 19.97 18.61 9.12
CA ILE A 15 20.89 17.56 9.59
C ILE A 15 21.35 17.79 11.05
N ALA A 16 21.67 19.02 11.43
CA ALA A 16 22.09 19.37 12.79
C ALA A 16 20.96 19.19 13.82
N GLU A 17 19.71 19.40 13.41
CA GLU A 17 18.52 19.30 14.26
C GLU A 17 18.09 17.84 14.41
N LEU A 18 18.17 17.08 13.32
CA LEU A 18 18.02 15.63 13.36
C LEU A 18 19.08 14.99 14.27
N ASN A 19 20.33 15.45 14.24
CA ASN A 19 21.35 14.96 15.17
C ASN A 19 21.03 15.29 16.64
N LYS A 20 20.48 16.48 16.93
CA LYS A 20 19.99 16.81 18.28
C LYS A 20 18.83 15.89 18.68
N PHE A 21 17.87 15.69 17.79
CA PHE A 21 16.74 14.78 18.00
C PHE A 21 17.22 13.34 18.33
N LYS A 22 18.18 12.84 17.54
CA LYS A 22 18.78 11.51 17.73
C LYS A 22 19.51 11.35 19.06
N ASN A 23 20.18 12.40 19.53
CA ASN A 23 20.84 12.39 20.83
C ASN A 23 19.82 12.33 21.98
N SER A 24 18.73 13.09 21.88
CA SER A 24 17.65 13.07 22.89
C SER A 24 16.98 11.70 23.03
N LEU A 25 16.85 10.92 21.96
CA LEU A 25 16.28 9.56 22.02
C LEU A 25 17.04 8.62 22.97
N GLY A 26 18.34 8.85 23.15
CA GLY A 26 19.18 8.05 24.04
C GLY A 26 18.93 8.29 25.53
N ASP A 27 18.46 9.48 25.90
CA ASP A 27 18.45 9.94 27.29
C ASP A 27 17.09 10.53 27.75
N ILE A 28 16.08 10.55 26.88
CA ILE A 28 14.76 11.11 27.20
C ILE A 28 14.08 10.31 28.34
N PRO A 29 13.45 10.98 29.32
CA PRO A 29 12.58 10.29 30.29
C PRO A 29 11.37 9.64 29.60
N LEU A 30 11.14 8.36 29.90
CA LEU A 30 10.06 7.56 29.32
C LEU A 30 9.11 7.03 30.41
N LYS A 31 7.88 6.70 30.02
CA LYS A 31 6.92 5.97 30.87
C LYS A 31 7.45 4.57 31.21
N GLU A 32 6.98 4.03 32.33
CA GLU A 32 7.30 2.67 32.78
C GLU A 32 6.98 1.63 31.70
N GLY A 33 7.90 0.69 31.48
CA GLY A 33 7.78 -0.34 30.43
C GLY A 33 8.42 0.00 29.08
N TYR A 34 8.90 1.23 28.88
CA TYR A 34 9.62 1.64 27.66
C TYR A 34 11.12 1.80 27.92
N SER A 35 11.93 1.59 26.87
CA SER A 35 13.39 1.74 26.92
C SER A 35 13.89 2.72 25.87
N ASN A 36 14.97 3.46 26.19
CA ASN A 36 15.60 4.36 25.24
C ASN A 36 16.16 3.60 24.03
N ILE A 37 16.14 4.26 22.86
CA ILE A 37 16.74 3.70 21.66
C ILE A 37 18.28 3.84 21.81
N PRO A 38 19.04 2.74 21.72
CA PRO A 38 20.49 2.81 21.88
C PRO A 38 21.13 3.77 20.86
N ARG A 39 22.04 4.64 21.32
CA ARG A 39 22.73 5.61 20.45
C ARG A 39 23.46 4.96 19.27
N SER A 40 23.97 3.74 19.44
CA SER A 40 24.60 2.95 18.37
C SER A 40 23.66 2.65 17.20
N LYS A 41 22.34 2.62 17.43
CA LYS A 41 21.33 2.43 16.38
C LYS A 41 20.90 3.74 15.73
N THR A 42 21.02 4.87 16.43
CA THR A 42 20.60 6.18 15.92
C THR A 42 21.72 6.92 15.21
N GLU A 43 22.98 6.75 15.60
CA GLU A 43 24.13 7.53 15.11
C GLU A 43 24.17 7.70 13.58
N LYS A 44 24.06 6.58 12.83
CA LYS A 44 24.08 6.56 11.36
C LYS A 44 22.69 6.54 10.71
N ALA A 45 21.62 6.57 11.50
CA ALA A 45 20.25 6.53 11.00
C ALA A 45 19.84 7.88 10.40
N ASP A 46 19.13 7.80 9.28
CA ASP A 46 18.41 8.92 8.65
C ASP A 46 17.00 9.09 9.25
N ALA A 47 16.24 10.09 8.81
CA ALA A 47 14.91 10.37 9.33
C ALA A 47 13.96 9.15 9.22
N THR A 48 14.07 8.39 8.11
CA THR A 48 13.32 7.16 7.85
C THR A 48 13.60 6.08 8.89
N GLU A 49 14.88 5.79 9.13
CA GLU A 49 15.29 4.77 10.08
C GLU A 49 15.00 5.19 11.53
N ILE A 50 15.10 6.50 11.84
CA ILE A 50 14.66 7.04 13.13
C ILE A 50 13.16 6.86 13.34
N ALA A 51 12.32 7.23 12.37
CA ALA A 51 10.87 7.03 12.45
C ALA A 51 10.52 5.54 12.64
N ARG A 52 11.23 4.64 11.95
CA ARG A 52 11.07 3.19 12.09
C ARG A 52 11.44 2.70 13.50
N LEU A 53 12.59 3.12 14.03
CA LEU A 53 13.07 2.74 15.36
C LEU A 53 12.13 3.26 16.46
N MET A 54 11.60 4.48 16.31
CA MET A 54 10.62 5.04 17.25
C MET A 54 9.34 4.22 17.29
N ILE A 55 8.80 3.81 16.14
CA ILE A 55 7.63 2.92 16.11
C ILE A 55 7.95 1.55 16.69
N GLN A 56 9.14 1.01 16.44
CA GLN A 56 9.56 -0.29 16.98
C GLN A 56 9.69 -0.28 18.51
N TYR A 57 10.21 0.80 19.11
CA TYR A 57 10.47 0.88 20.55
C TYR A 57 9.29 1.44 21.34
N TYR A 58 8.51 2.33 20.75
CA TYR A 58 7.45 3.07 21.45
C TYR A 58 6.05 2.72 20.95
N GLY A 59 5.90 2.08 19.79
CA GLY A 59 4.59 1.79 19.21
C GLY A 59 3.92 3.01 18.56
N GLU A 60 2.81 2.80 17.84
CA GLU A 60 2.17 3.86 17.06
C GLU A 60 1.57 4.99 17.90
N GLU A 61 1.10 4.70 19.12
CA GLU A 61 0.43 5.69 19.96
C GLU A 61 1.43 6.55 20.76
N TYR A 62 2.52 5.96 21.23
CA TYR A 62 3.46 6.64 22.12
C TYR A 62 4.65 7.26 21.37
N ALA A 63 5.06 6.72 20.22
CA ALA A 63 6.13 7.31 19.41
C ALA A 63 5.88 8.78 19.02
N PRO A 64 4.69 9.20 18.57
CA PRO A 64 4.41 10.60 18.27
C PRO A 64 4.45 11.52 19.50
N VAL A 65 4.05 11.01 20.67
CA VAL A 65 4.14 11.75 21.94
C VAL A 65 5.60 12.00 22.30
N VAL A 66 6.45 10.97 22.21
CA VAL A 66 7.89 11.09 22.45
C VAL A 66 8.53 12.05 21.46
N ALA A 67 8.21 11.95 20.17
CA ALA A 67 8.73 12.86 19.15
C ALA A 67 8.31 14.32 19.39
N THR A 68 7.06 14.55 19.78
CA THR A 68 6.54 15.90 20.08
C THR A 68 7.32 16.55 21.22
N ASN A 69 7.65 15.78 22.27
CA ASN A 69 8.45 16.25 23.40
C ASN A 69 9.88 16.61 22.97
N ILE A 70 10.53 15.73 22.20
CA ILE A 70 11.90 15.97 21.70
C ILE A 70 11.93 17.19 20.78
N LEU A 71 10.96 17.32 19.86
CA LEU A 71 10.84 18.49 18.98
C LEU A 71 10.71 19.79 19.79
N HIS A 72 9.95 19.77 20.88
CA HIS A 72 9.85 20.91 21.79
C HIS A 72 11.21 21.21 22.48
N GLU A 73 11.93 20.19 22.94
CA GLU A 73 13.25 20.34 23.58
C GLU A 73 14.32 20.90 22.63
N ILE A 74 14.31 20.51 21.35
CA ILE A 74 15.26 21.02 20.36
C ILE A 74 14.83 22.36 19.74
N ASN A 75 13.83 23.03 20.33
CA ASN A 75 13.27 24.31 19.92
C ASN A 75 12.57 24.31 18.54
N LYS A 76 11.98 23.17 18.16
CA LYS A 76 11.11 22.99 16.99
C LYS A 76 9.64 22.99 17.38
N LYS A 77 9.21 24.09 18.01
CA LYS A 77 7.87 24.22 18.60
C LYS A 77 6.76 24.25 17.55
N ASP A 78 7.05 24.80 16.38
CA ASP A 78 6.20 24.79 15.18
C ASP A 78 5.94 23.35 14.71
N LEU A 79 7.00 22.57 14.55
CA LEU A 79 6.91 21.18 14.11
C LEU A 79 6.30 20.27 15.19
N SER A 80 6.57 20.55 16.46
CA SER A 80 5.94 19.91 17.62
C SER A 80 4.41 20.15 17.62
N SER A 81 3.96 21.38 17.36
CA SER A 81 2.53 21.69 17.23
C SER A 81 1.91 20.99 16.03
N LYS A 82 2.52 21.07 14.84
CA LYS A 82 2.03 20.38 13.64
C LYS A 82 1.89 18.86 13.87
N LEU A 83 2.88 18.25 14.51
CA LEU A 83 2.87 16.82 14.81
C LEU A 83 1.74 16.48 15.80
N LYS A 84 1.57 17.30 16.85
CA LYS A 84 0.51 17.13 17.83
C LYS A 84 -0.88 17.27 17.20
N ASP A 85 -1.06 18.25 16.31
CA ASP A 85 -2.31 18.48 15.59
C ASP A 85 -2.63 17.32 14.64
N ALA A 86 -1.64 16.85 13.88
CA ALA A 86 -1.77 15.70 12.99
C ALA A 86 -2.16 14.41 13.75
N VAL A 87 -1.64 14.22 14.96
CA VAL A 87 -1.95 13.07 15.82
C VAL A 87 -3.34 13.23 16.46
N SER A 88 -3.73 14.43 16.89
CA SER A 88 -5.05 14.69 17.47
C SER A 88 -6.20 14.45 16.48
N PHE A 89 -6.03 14.85 15.22
CA PHE A 89 -7.00 14.61 14.16
C PHE A 89 -7.16 13.11 13.82
N CYS A 90 -6.14 12.30 14.11
CA CYS A 90 -6.21 10.84 13.96
C CYS A 90 -6.96 10.17 15.12
N SER A 91 -7.00 10.78 16.32
CA SER A 91 -7.69 10.25 17.50
C SER A 91 -9.19 10.56 17.50
N GLU A 92 -9.62 11.70 16.93
CA GLU A 92 -11.03 12.08 16.85
C GLU A 92 -11.84 11.21 15.87
N ARG A 93 -11.18 10.53 14.93
CA ARG A 93 -11.86 9.61 14.00
C ARG A 93 -12.12 8.21 14.59
N SER A 94 -11.59 7.92 15.78
CA SER A 94 -11.79 6.65 16.50
C SER A 94 -12.90 6.67 17.55
N GLU A 95 -13.42 7.83 17.97
CA GLU A 95 -14.38 7.93 19.10
C GLU A 95 -15.86 8.09 18.72
N GLU A 96 -16.23 8.20 17.44
CA GLU A 96 -17.65 8.07 17.01
C GLU A 96 -18.08 6.59 16.90
N ARG A 97 -17.90 5.82 17.96
CA ARG A 97 -18.60 4.56 18.19
C ARG A 97 -18.87 4.42 19.68
N VAL A 98 -20.06 4.87 20.12
CA VAL A 98 -20.98 4.15 21.03
C VAL A 98 -22.16 5.07 21.34
N GLY A 99 -23.36 4.60 20.98
CA GLY A 99 -24.62 5.05 21.58
C GLY A 99 -25.46 6.04 20.77
N MET A 100 -26.30 5.55 19.84
CA MET A 100 -27.70 5.96 19.85
C MET A 100 -28.59 4.97 19.10
N THR A 101 -29.77 4.81 19.68
CA THR A 101 -30.82 3.84 19.43
C THR A 101 -31.40 3.92 18.02
N ALA A 102 -32.00 2.79 17.62
CA ALA A 102 -32.86 2.70 16.45
C ALA A 102 -33.86 3.86 16.39
N GLN A 103 -33.63 4.78 15.46
CA GLN A 103 -34.69 5.58 14.86
C GLN A 103 -34.70 5.28 13.38
N LEU A 104 -35.80 4.65 12.97
CA LEU A 104 -36.12 4.40 11.57
C LEU A 104 -36.06 5.73 10.81
N CYS A 105 -35.09 5.86 9.90
CA CYS A 105 -35.20 6.76 8.76
C CYS A 105 -35.59 5.92 7.52
N PRO A 106 -36.46 6.44 6.66
CA PRO A 106 -37.13 5.65 5.64
C PRO A 106 -36.12 5.14 4.61
N SER A 107 -36.30 3.86 4.28
CA SER A 107 -35.64 3.10 3.24
C SER A 107 -35.27 3.94 2.00
N LYS A 108 -34.02 4.43 1.97
CA LYS A 108 -33.35 4.69 0.69
C LYS A 108 -33.18 3.33 0.03
N ARG A 109 -34.05 3.08 -0.96
CA ARG A 109 -34.02 1.92 -1.86
C ARG A 109 -32.56 1.56 -2.17
N ARG A 110 -32.12 0.36 -1.78
CA ARG A 110 -30.90 -0.25 -2.31
C ARG A 110 -31.07 -0.29 -3.82
N ARG A 111 -30.37 0.58 -4.55
CA ARG A 111 -30.15 0.34 -5.98
C ARG A 111 -29.46 -1.02 -6.03
N ASN A 112 -30.02 -1.98 -6.74
CA ASN A 112 -29.32 -3.22 -7.07
C ASN A 112 -28.08 -2.81 -7.89
N GLU A 113 -26.97 -2.51 -7.22
CA GLU A 113 -25.68 -2.27 -7.87
C GLU A 113 -25.22 -3.61 -8.42
N VAL A 114 -25.41 -3.77 -9.72
CA VAL A 114 -24.99 -4.94 -10.49
C VAL A 114 -23.45 -4.93 -10.54
N THR A 115 -22.82 -6.00 -10.06
CA THR A 115 -21.39 -6.22 -10.27
C THR A 115 -21.14 -6.50 -11.74
N VAL A 116 -20.28 -5.72 -12.37
CA VAL A 116 -19.89 -5.86 -13.77
C VAL A 116 -18.66 -6.76 -13.84
N LYS A 117 -18.69 -7.78 -14.70
CA LYS A 117 -17.50 -8.53 -15.06
C LYS A 117 -16.65 -7.67 -16.00
N ALA A 118 -15.50 -7.20 -15.53
CA ALA A 118 -14.64 -6.30 -16.26
C ALA A 118 -13.82 -7.06 -17.31
N ASN A 119 -13.90 -6.61 -18.56
CA ASN A 119 -13.07 -7.13 -19.64
C ASN A 119 -11.68 -6.45 -19.62
N VAL A 120 -10.81 -6.88 -18.71
CA VAL A 120 -9.47 -6.27 -18.57
C VAL A 120 -8.58 -6.66 -19.76
N ILE A 121 -7.97 -5.67 -20.41
CA ILE A 121 -6.96 -5.82 -21.47
C ILE A 121 -5.72 -5.06 -21.01
N LEU A 122 -4.54 -5.67 -21.17
CA LEU A 122 -3.26 -5.07 -20.77
C LEU A 122 -2.86 -3.93 -21.71
N ASN A 123 -2.30 -2.85 -21.16
CA ASN A 123 -1.85 -1.68 -21.89
C ASN A 123 -0.34 -1.78 -22.23
N PRO A 124 0.04 -1.97 -23.52
CA PRO A 124 1.44 -2.06 -23.93
C PRO A 124 2.25 -0.78 -23.66
N ASP A 125 1.62 0.39 -23.59
CA ASP A 125 2.30 1.65 -23.33
C ASP A 125 2.78 1.76 -21.87
N THR A 126 2.16 1.02 -20.96
CA THR A 126 2.54 0.98 -19.54
C THR A 126 3.57 -0.11 -19.24
N ALA A 127 3.65 -1.12 -20.10
CA ALA A 127 4.39 -2.35 -19.82
C ALA A 127 5.90 -2.13 -19.73
N PHE A 128 6.53 -2.66 -18.69
CA PHE A 128 7.98 -2.73 -18.59
C PHE A 128 8.60 -3.39 -19.84
N PRO A 129 9.69 -2.86 -20.42
CA PRO A 129 10.15 -3.26 -21.76
C PRO A 129 10.44 -4.76 -21.97
N THR A 130 10.75 -5.49 -20.90
CA THR A 130 11.03 -6.93 -20.97
C THR A 130 9.78 -7.80 -20.84
N LEU A 131 8.62 -7.24 -20.49
CA LEU A 131 7.36 -7.99 -20.43
C LEU A 131 6.87 -8.35 -21.83
N LEU A 132 6.46 -9.61 -21.99
CA LEU A 132 5.85 -10.12 -23.20
C LEU A 132 4.34 -10.25 -22.97
N LEU A 133 3.57 -9.48 -23.74
CA LEU A 133 2.10 -9.52 -23.75
C LEU A 133 1.64 -10.45 -24.88
N SER A 134 0.51 -11.14 -24.69
CA SER A 134 -0.15 -11.87 -25.78
C SER A 134 -0.87 -10.90 -26.73
N ASP A 135 -1.12 -11.34 -27.97
CA ASP A 135 -1.76 -10.52 -29.01
C ASP A 135 -3.17 -10.04 -28.62
N ASP A 136 -3.89 -10.84 -27.83
CA ASP A 136 -5.21 -10.49 -27.28
C ASP A 136 -5.14 -9.58 -26.05
N GLY A 137 -3.94 -9.24 -25.57
CA GLY A 137 -3.70 -8.44 -24.37
C GLY A 137 -4.18 -9.09 -23.08
N LYS A 138 -4.41 -10.41 -23.04
CA LYS A 138 -4.92 -11.13 -21.87
C LYS A 138 -3.84 -11.79 -21.02
N SER A 139 -2.63 -11.94 -21.53
CA SER A 139 -1.55 -12.65 -20.83
C SER A 139 -0.28 -11.82 -20.75
N VAL A 140 0.46 -12.00 -19.65
CA VAL A 140 1.78 -11.38 -19.46
C VAL A 140 2.76 -12.32 -18.76
N ARG A 141 4.00 -12.34 -19.25
CA ARG A 141 5.14 -13.02 -18.62
C ARG A 141 6.42 -12.22 -18.81
N LEU A 142 7.44 -12.52 -18.03
CA LEU A 142 8.76 -11.92 -18.19
C LEU A 142 9.49 -12.52 -19.40
N GLY A 143 9.98 -11.67 -20.29
CA GLY A 143 10.89 -12.04 -21.36
C GLY A 143 12.34 -12.19 -20.88
N LYS A 144 13.23 -12.54 -21.81
CA LYS A 144 14.68 -12.61 -21.52
C LYS A 144 15.42 -11.32 -21.87
N ILE A 145 14.88 -10.53 -22.79
CA ILE A 145 15.53 -9.38 -23.40
C ILE A 145 14.52 -8.24 -23.44
N ALA A 146 14.97 -7.03 -23.11
CA ALA A 146 14.18 -5.82 -23.23
C ALA A 146 13.85 -5.55 -24.72
N GLN A 147 12.60 -5.25 -25.00
CA GLN A 147 12.17 -4.81 -26.32
C GLN A 147 12.57 -3.36 -26.57
N ASN A 148 12.75 -2.99 -27.84
CA ASN A 148 13.03 -1.61 -28.23
C ASN A 148 11.73 -0.78 -28.21
N LEU A 149 11.32 -0.35 -27.01
CA LEU A 149 10.12 0.44 -26.77
C LEU A 149 10.48 1.83 -26.23
N PRO A 150 9.71 2.89 -26.58
CA PRO A 150 9.98 4.23 -26.09
C PRO A 150 9.72 4.35 -24.58
N ASN A 151 10.59 5.05 -23.86
CA ASN A 151 10.38 5.37 -22.44
C ASN A 151 9.43 6.57 -22.29
N ASN A 152 8.15 6.38 -22.64
CA ASN A 152 7.07 7.36 -22.42
C ASN A 152 6.78 7.52 -20.91
N LEU A 153 5.90 8.45 -20.53
CA LEU A 153 5.64 8.76 -19.11
C LEU A 153 4.89 7.63 -18.39
N GLU A 154 4.05 6.91 -19.12
CA GLU A 154 3.15 5.87 -18.64
C GLU A 154 3.87 4.54 -18.37
N ARG A 155 5.02 4.33 -19.01
CA ARG A 155 5.77 3.07 -18.95
C ARG A 155 6.48 2.87 -17.61
N PHE A 156 6.32 1.70 -17.02
CA PHE A 156 7.17 1.26 -15.92
C PHE A 156 8.61 1.00 -16.39
N ASP A 157 9.61 1.59 -15.73
CA ASP A 157 11.02 1.49 -16.16
C ASP A 157 11.92 0.68 -15.21
N PHE A 158 11.39 0.21 -14.07
CA PHE A 158 12.17 -0.46 -13.03
C PHE A 158 11.66 -1.87 -12.68
N ARG A 159 10.39 -2.01 -12.32
CA ARG A 159 9.77 -3.31 -12.01
C ARG A 159 9.04 -3.87 -13.24
N PRO A 160 8.96 -5.21 -13.42
CA PRO A 160 8.24 -5.85 -14.52
C PRO A 160 6.72 -5.80 -14.30
N CYS A 161 6.17 -4.59 -14.36
CA CYS A 161 4.76 -4.28 -14.14
C CYS A 161 4.07 -3.83 -15.44
N VAL A 162 2.75 -3.96 -15.47
CA VAL A 162 1.87 -3.47 -16.54
C VAL A 162 0.48 -3.16 -15.94
N LEU A 163 -0.21 -2.18 -16.52
CA LEU A 163 -1.58 -1.83 -16.16
C LEU A 163 -2.60 -2.39 -17.15
N GLY A 164 -3.86 -2.50 -16.69
CA GLY A 164 -5.00 -2.57 -17.58
C GLY A 164 -5.19 -1.26 -18.35
N MET A 165 -5.78 -1.35 -19.54
CA MET A 165 -6.05 -0.22 -20.43
C MET A 165 -7.17 0.67 -19.91
N GLU A 166 -8.23 0.08 -19.37
CA GLU A 166 -9.33 0.83 -18.75
C GLU A 166 -9.15 0.88 -17.23
N GLY A 167 -9.37 2.07 -16.66
CA GLY A 167 -9.38 2.29 -15.21
C GLY A 167 -10.78 2.66 -14.71
N PHE A 168 -11.04 2.37 -13.44
CA PHE A 168 -12.35 2.53 -12.82
C PHE A 168 -12.40 3.75 -11.90
N THR A 169 -13.47 4.54 -12.00
CA THR A 169 -13.74 5.70 -11.13
C THR A 169 -15.05 5.58 -10.34
N THR A 170 -15.84 4.54 -10.61
CA THR A 170 -17.16 4.28 -10.02
C THR A 170 -17.53 2.81 -10.26
N GLY A 171 -18.47 2.28 -9.48
CA GLY A 171 -19.14 1.02 -9.68
C GLY A 171 -18.44 -0.17 -9.04
N ARG A 172 -19.07 -1.34 -9.26
CA ARG A 172 -18.56 -2.64 -8.84
C ARG A 172 -18.03 -3.42 -10.03
N HIS A 173 -16.76 -3.77 -9.98
CA HIS A 173 -16.04 -4.46 -11.06
C HIS A 173 -15.40 -5.74 -10.54
N GLU A 174 -15.48 -6.79 -11.32
CA GLU A 174 -14.84 -8.07 -11.01
C GLU A 174 -14.06 -8.59 -12.21
N TRP A 175 -12.83 -9.02 -12.01
CA TRP A 175 -12.07 -9.76 -13.02
C TRP A 175 -11.37 -10.95 -12.39
N LYS A 176 -11.11 -11.96 -13.22
CA LYS A 176 -10.45 -13.20 -12.80
C LYS A 176 -9.06 -13.29 -13.41
N VAL A 177 -8.14 -13.82 -12.62
CA VAL A 177 -6.73 -13.94 -13.00
C VAL A 177 -6.27 -15.36 -12.68
N GLU A 178 -5.76 -16.07 -13.66
CA GLU A 178 -5.03 -17.32 -13.51
C GLU A 178 -3.53 -17.03 -13.39
N VAL A 179 -2.91 -17.54 -12.34
CA VAL A 179 -1.47 -17.45 -12.05
C VAL A 179 -0.78 -18.82 -12.09
N GLY A 180 -1.57 -19.90 -12.21
CA GLY A 180 -1.09 -21.28 -12.25
C GLY A 180 -0.22 -21.61 -11.04
N SER A 181 0.84 -22.40 -11.24
CA SER A 181 1.83 -22.71 -10.20
C SER A 181 2.91 -21.63 -10.04
N GLY A 182 2.69 -20.42 -10.56
CA GLY A 182 3.63 -19.30 -10.45
C GLY A 182 3.75 -18.81 -9.00
N VAL A 183 4.98 -18.56 -8.54
CA VAL A 183 5.29 -18.20 -7.14
C VAL A 183 5.86 -16.79 -6.96
N CYS A 184 5.90 -16.00 -8.04
CA CYS A 184 6.48 -14.65 -8.07
C CYS A 184 5.58 -13.70 -8.87
N TRP A 185 4.49 -13.24 -8.26
CA TRP A 185 3.54 -12.32 -8.88
C TRP A 185 2.99 -11.30 -7.89
N THR A 186 2.49 -10.18 -8.40
CA THR A 186 1.74 -9.19 -7.63
C THR A 186 0.54 -8.70 -8.43
N LEU A 187 -0.63 -8.69 -7.81
CA LEU A 187 -1.92 -8.44 -8.46
C LEU A 187 -2.77 -7.48 -7.64
N GLY A 188 -3.54 -6.61 -8.30
CA GLY A 188 -4.51 -5.75 -7.63
C GLY A 188 -4.85 -4.54 -8.48
N VAL A 189 -4.83 -3.35 -7.87
CA VAL A 189 -5.02 -2.08 -8.59
C VAL A 189 -3.97 -1.05 -8.22
N ALA A 190 -3.71 -0.13 -9.15
CA ALA A 190 -2.86 1.03 -8.98
C ALA A 190 -3.64 2.31 -9.31
N SER A 191 -3.41 3.38 -8.54
CA SER A 191 -3.94 4.71 -8.84
C SER A 191 -3.36 5.26 -10.14
N ALA A 192 -4.14 6.07 -10.86
CA ALA A 192 -3.67 6.90 -11.95
C ALA A 192 -2.50 7.81 -11.54
N ALA A 193 -2.48 8.24 -10.28
CA ALA A 193 -1.46 9.12 -9.72
C ALA A 193 -0.20 8.38 -9.23
N SER A 194 -0.18 7.04 -9.25
CA SER A 194 0.99 6.32 -8.74
C SER A 194 2.18 6.37 -9.68
N ASP A 195 3.38 6.45 -9.09
CA ASP A 195 4.62 6.59 -9.83
C ASP A 195 4.85 5.43 -10.82
N ARG A 196 5.44 5.78 -11.96
CA ARG A 196 5.83 4.83 -13.02
C ARG A 196 7.34 4.68 -13.14
N LYS A 197 8.12 5.52 -12.46
CA LYS A 197 9.56 5.66 -12.67
C LYS A 197 10.34 5.29 -11.42
N GLY A 198 11.49 4.65 -11.63
CA GLY A 198 12.42 4.31 -10.57
C GLY A 198 11.90 3.26 -9.61
N CYS A 199 12.48 3.20 -8.42
CA CYS A 199 12.16 2.17 -7.44
C CYS A 199 10.73 2.31 -6.92
N LEU A 200 9.84 1.44 -7.39
CA LEU A 200 8.45 1.42 -6.94
C LEU A 200 8.33 0.79 -5.54
N TYR A 201 7.86 1.59 -4.58
CA TYR A 201 7.37 1.09 -3.30
C TYR A 201 5.87 0.85 -3.40
N MET A 202 5.45 -0.41 -3.44
CA MET A 202 4.03 -0.75 -3.53
C MET A 202 3.40 -0.76 -2.14
N SER A 203 2.56 0.24 -1.86
CA SER A 203 1.67 0.27 -0.71
C SER A 203 0.45 1.16 -0.98
N PRO A 204 -0.61 1.09 -0.16
CA PRO A 204 -1.76 1.98 -0.31
C PRO A 204 -1.40 3.47 -0.29
N ASP A 205 -0.40 3.84 0.52
CA ASP A 205 0.07 5.23 0.63
C ASP A 205 0.69 5.73 -0.69
N GLU A 206 1.26 4.82 -1.49
CA GLU A 206 1.84 5.08 -2.81
C GLU A 206 0.85 4.80 -3.95
N GLY A 207 -0.43 4.59 -3.62
CA GLY A 207 -1.48 4.32 -4.59
C GLY A 207 -1.49 2.91 -5.16
N PHE A 208 -1.01 1.91 -4.41
CA PHE A 208 -1.06 0.49 -4.79
C PHE A 208 -1.82 -0.35 -3.76
N TRP A 209 -2.86 -1.05 -4.20
CA TRP A 209 -3.61 -2.00 -3.38
C TRP A 209 -3.50 -3.39 -3.99
N VAL A 210 -2.47 -4.12 -3.57
CA VAL A 210 -2.04 -5.35 -4.25
C VAL A 210 -1.72 -6.49 -3.27
N LEU A 211 -1.98 -7.72 -3.70
CA LEU A 211 -1.46 -8.94 -3.09
C LEU A 211 -0.20 -9.40 -3.83
N GLU A 212 0.80 -9.81 -3.06
CA GLU A 212 2.06 -10.38 -3.55
C GLU A 212 2.16 -11.85 -3.14
N MET A 213 2.53 -12.70 -4.09
CA MET A 213 3.10 -14.02 -3.84
C MET A 213 4.59 -13.96 -4.15
N SER A 214 5.41 -14.20 -3.13
CA SER A 214 6.88 -14.25 -3.25
C SER A 214 7.41 -15.31 -2.30
N GLU A 215 8.28 -16.20 -2.79
CA GLU A 215 8.91 -17.25 -1.98
C GLU A 215 7.87 -18.08 -1.18
N ASN A 216 6.79 -18.48 -1.84
CA ASN A 216 5.65 -19.20 -1.24
C ASN A 216 4.94 -18.45 -0.08
N THR A 217 5.17 -17.14 0.05
CA THR A 217 4.50 -16.30 1.03
C THR A 217 3.51 -15.39 0.32
N LEU A 218 2.23 -15.61 0.57
CA LEU A 218 1.17 -14.67 0.19
C LEU A 218 1.12 -13.53 1.21
N ARG A 219 1.09 -12.29 0.75
CA ARG A 219 0.96 -11.11 1.62
C ARG A 219 0.18 -10.00 0.94
N ALA A 220 -0.56 -9.23 1.73
CA ALA A 220 -1.04 -7.93 1.29
C ALA A 220 0.07 -6.89 1.46
N LEU A 221 0.31 -6.08 0.43
CA LEU A 221 1.31 -5.01 0.48
C LEU A 221 0.76 -3.77 1.20
N THR A 222 0.28 -3.96 2.43
CA THR A 222 -0.03 -2.91 3.41
C THR A 222 1.25 -2.30 4.00
N SER A 223 1.11 -1.25 4.82
CA SER A 223 2.21 -0.62 5.56
C SER A 223 1.93 -0.71 7.06
N PRO A 224 2.55 -1.66 7.81
CA PRO A 224 3.47 -2.70 7.35
C PRO A 224 2.77 -3.82 6.56
N ARG A 225 3.54 -4.59 5.78
CA ARG A 225 3.01 -5.71 4.98
C ARG A 225 2.32 -6.73 5.87
N THR A 226 1.16 -7.21 5.44
CA THR A 226 0.35 -8.20 6.18
C THR A 226 0.53 -9.58 5.56
N PRO A 227 1.25 -10.52 6.21
CA PRO A 227 1.31 -11.90 5.74
C PRO A 227 -0.07 -12.55 5.80
N LEU A 228 -0.40 -13.35 4.79
CA LEU A 228 -1.68 -14.03 4.68
C LEU A 228 -1.47 -15.54 4.79
N SER A 229 -2.13 -16.15 5.77
CA SER A 229 -2.17 -17.60 5.88
C SER A 229 -2.98 -18.18 4.73
N HIS A 230 -2.40 -19.15 4.04
CA HIS A 230 -3.06 -19.88 2.98
C HIS A 230 -2.76 -21.36 3.16
N ARG A 231 -3.76 -22.24 2.94
CA ARG A 231 -3.55 -23.69 3.03
C ARG A 231 -2.83 -24.24 1.79
N LYS A 232 -3.08 -23.62 0.63
CA LYS A 232 -2.48 -23.91 -0.66
C LYS A 232 -2.24 -22.59 -1.40
N ILE A 233 -1.26 -22.58 -2.29
CA ILE A 233 -0.97 -21.43 -3.15
C ILE A 233 -2.17 -21.26 -4.10
N PRO A 234 -2.79 -20.06 -4.18
CA PRO A 234 -3.90 -19.83 -5.08
C PRO A 234 -3.40 -19.83 -6.53
N GLU A 235 -3.98 -20.68 -7.37
CA GLU A 235 -3.66 -20.76 -8.81
C GLU A 235 -4.54 -19.83 -9.65
N LYS A 236 -5.66 -19.37 -9.07
CA LYS A 236 -6.61 -18.46 -9.70
C LYS A 236 -7.25 -17.57 -8.66
N LEU A 237 -7.32 -16.27 -8.95
CA LEU A 237 -7.88 -15.27 -8.07
C LEU A 237 -9.07 -14.56 -8.73
N VAL A 238 -10.07 -14.24 -7.93
CA VAL A 238 -11.11 -13.26 -8.27
C VAL A 238 -10.77 -11.96 -7.55
N ILE A 239 -10.70 -10.87 -8.30
CA ILE A 239 -10.45 -9.53 -7.76
C ILE A 239 -11.72 -8.72 -7.96
N SER A 240 -12.27 -8.22 -6.86
CA SER A 240 -13.53 -7.47 -6.82
C SER A 240 -13.30 -6.08 -6.25
N LEU A 241 -13.58 -5.06 -7.05
CA LEU A 241 -13.54 -3.65 -6.67
C LEU A 241 -14.97 -3.15 -6.46
N ASP A 242 -15.27 -2.63 -5.28
CA ASP A 242 -16.45 -1.81 -5.00
C ASP A 242 -15.96 -0.38 -4.73
N TYR A 243 -15.99 0.45 -5.77
CA TYR A 243 -15.35 1.76 -5.75
C TYR A 243 -16.03 2.68 -4.73
N GLU A 244 -17.35 2.76 -4.73
CA GLU A 244 -18.13 3.62 -3.84
C GLU A 244 -17.99 3.24 -2.36
N ARG A 245 -17.85 1.94 -2.07
CA ARG A 245 -17.59 1.49 -0.69
C ARG A 245 -16.11 1.51 -0.31
N GLY A 246 -15.23 1.75 -1.26
CA GLY A 246 -13.80 1.75 -1.01
C GLY A 246 -13.24 0.35 -0.71
N HIS A 247 -13.83 -0.71 -1.28
CA HIS A 247 -13.38 -2.07 -1.02
C HIS A 247 -12.69 -2.66 -2.24
N LEU A 248 -11.50 -3.24 -2.03
CA LEU A 248 -10.86 -4.13 -3.00
C LEU A 248 -10.64 -5.48 -2.34
N THR A 249 -11.38 -6.49 -2.79
CA THR A 249 -11.39 -7.82 -2.20
C THR A 249 -10.78 -8.86 -3.14
N PHE A 250 -10.00 -9.76 -2.57
CA PHE A 250 -9.36 -10.88 -3.25
C PHE A 250 -9.96 -12.18 -2.74
N PHE A 251 -10.29 -13.07 -3.66
CA PHE A 251 -10.74 -14.44 -3.37
C PHE A 251 -9.89 -15.44 -4.12
N ASP A 252 -9.66 -16.60 -3.52
CA ASP A 252 -9.22 -17.80 -4.23
C ASP A 252 -10.43 -18.37 -5.00
N ASP A 253 -10.34 -18.43 -6.33
CA ASP A 253 -11.45 -18.88 -7.19
C ASP A 253 -11.74 -20.38 -7.01
N ALA A 254 -10.71 -21.19 -6.71
CA ALA A 254 -10.86 -22.65 -6.62
C ALA A 254 -11.69 -23.05 -5.39
N PHE A 255 -11.54 -22.32 -4.28
CA PHE A 255 -12.21 -22.62 -3.02
C PHE A 255 -13.23 -21.55 -2.61
N ILE A 256 -13.46 -20.54 -3.45
CA ILE A 256 -14.33 -19.38 -3.18
C ILE A 256 -14.01 -18.81 -1.77
N THR A 257 -12.72 -18.76 -1.45
CA THR A 257 -12.26 -18.41 -0.10
C THR A 257 -11.73 -16.99 -0.12
N HIS A 258 -12.22 -16.17 0.80
CA HIS A 258 -11.70 -14.82 1.01
C HIS A 258 -10.22 -14.87 1.39
N LEU A 259 -9.40 -14.10 0.68
CA LEU A 259 -7.98 -13.96 0.96
C LEU A 259 -7.70 -12.68 1.73
N PHE A 260 -8.20 -11.55 1.22
CA PHE A 260 -7.95 -10.24 1.82
C PHE A 260 -8.92 -9.17 1.33
N THR A 261 -9.08 -8.09 2.09
CA THR A 261 -9.78 -6.89 1.63
C THR A 261 -9.05 -5.63 2.06
N PHE A 262 -8.73 -4.78 1.10
CA PHE A 262 -8.36 -3.40 1.38
C PHE A 262 -9.63 -2.58 1.54
N VAL A 263 -9.66 -1.73 2.58
CA VAL A 263 -10.72 -0.77 2.85
C VAL A 263 -10.12 0.63 2.80
N TYR A 264 -10.35 1.35 1.70
CA TYR A 264 -9.74 2.65 1.42
C TYR A 264 -10.73 3.57 0.69
N PRO A 265 -10.80 4.86 1.06
CA PRO A 265 -11.59 5.83 0.31
C PRO A 265 -10.89 6.17 -1.00
N PHE A 266 -11.16 5.42 -2.07
CA PHE A 266 -10.60 5.67 -3.39
C PHE A 266 -11.05 7.04 -3.92
N ARG A 267 -10.12 7.79 -4.52
CA ARG A 267 -10.37 9.15 -5.05
C ARG A 267 -9.93 9.31 -6.50
N ASP A 268 -8.94 8.53 -6.91
CA ASP A 268 -8.41 8.54 -8.26
C ASP A 268 -9.05 7.44 -9.11
N GLN A 269 -8.81 7.51 -10.42
CA GLN A 269 -9.04 6.37 -11.30
C GLN A 269 -8.09 5.23 -10.93
N LEU A 270 -8.62 4.00 -10.83
CA LEU A 270 -7.86 2.81 -10.47
C LEU A 270 -7.71 1.88 -11.67
N PHE A 271 -6.48 1.52 -12.01
CA PHE A 271 -6.19 0.58 -13.08
C PHE A 271 -5.88 -0.80 -12.50
N PRO A 272 -6.40 -1.90 -13.09
CA PRO A 272 -5.89 -3.24 -12.84
C PRO A 272 -4.37 -3.27 -12.96
N PHE A 273 -3.71 -3.89 -11.99
CA PHE A 273 -2.26 -3.91 -11.89
C PHE A 273 -1.74 -5.35 -11.86
N PHE A 274 -0.68 -5.60 -12.63
CA PHE A 274 -0.04 -6.89 -12.77
C PHE A 274 1.48 -6.73 -12.75
N MET A 275 2.17 -7.53 -11.94
CA MET A 275 3.62 -7.65 -11.95
C MET A 275 4.00 -9.14 -11.89
N THR A 276 4.99 -9.55 -12.67
CA THR A 276 5.53 -10.92 -12.62
C THR A 276 7.02 -10.95 -12.92
N TRP A 277 7.73 -11.83 -12.22
CA TRP A 277 9.11 -12.18 -12.53
C TRP A 277 9.23 -13.53 -13.25
N ASP A 278 8.09 -14.20 -13.49
CA ASP A 278 8.06 -15.54 -14.07
C ASP A 278 8.22 -15.49 -15.59
N GLN A 279 9.16 -16.27 -16.13
CA GLN A 279 9.43 -16.34 -17.56
C GLN A 279 8.65 -17.45 -18.28
N GLN A 280 8.14 -18.43 -17.52
CA GLN A 280 7.54 -19.65 -18.05
C GLN A 280 6.02 -19.63 -17.87
N ILE A 281 5.54 -19.26 -16.70
CA ILE A 281 4.13 -19.27 -16.35
C ILE A 281 3.58 -17.85 -16.51
N PRO A 282 2.76 -17.58 -17.54
CA PRO A 282 2.13 -16.28 -17.70
C PRO A 282 1.04 -16.09 -16.65
N ILE A 283 0.88 -14.83 -16.21
CA ILE A 283 -0.39 -14.38 -15.64
C ILE A 283 -1.39 -14.29 -16.80
N ARG A 284 -2.60 -14.82 -16.63
CA ARG A 284 -3.69 -14.75 -17.61
C ARG A 284 -4.95 -14.15 -17.02
N ILE A 285 -5.52 -13.17 -17.71
CA ILE A 285 -6.84 -12.60 -17.42
C ILE A 285 -7.89 -13.47 -18.11
N LEU A 286 -8.93 -13.87 -17.38
CA LEU A 286 -10.01 -14.75 -17.87
C LEU A 286 -11.28 -14.00 -18.27
#